data_AF-A0A6U6PQ39-F1
#
_entry.id   AF-A0A6U6PQ39-F1
#
_cell.length_a   1.000
_cell.length_b   1.000
_cell.length_c   1.000
_cell.angle_alpha   90.00
_cell.angle_beta   90.00
_cell.angle_gamma   90.00
#
_symmetry.space_group_name_H-M   'P 1'
#
loop_
_entity.id
_entity.type
_entity.pdbx_description
1 polymer ?
#
loop_
_entity_poly.entity_id
_entity_poly.type
_entity_poly.pdbx_seq_one_letter_code
_entity_poly.pdbx_strand_id
1 'polypeptide(L)'
;QGAGATRSPRHIEFALPEGQAYIAGDHLGVIPANPEEVVLAYLKRVKLEPAAIVKFEAKGEVLPDLPPNAAISAFMVLSYFVELQQPATQVQLFHLAKRSEGVTKKRLEDLADFEGEEYGTYVTSSRRTVLEVLEEFRDIEVSFGFLVALLPPMKPRYYSISSSPKAMPDTVSISVSVVRGSSPTGRRHLGVCSNFLADQPRLMPDFLGHKDSTMPSVIYIKDTGSSFRLPAPSVPVIMVGPGTGFAPMRGFIQDRVADKARHNLLFFGCRNDSDFIYEDELQAWHTAGWLDLHVAFSRKEGSPKTYVQHLIATQAKQIAEMVQQGGHIYVCGDASRMAPDVRAAFSAIFEGAGLGA
;
A
#
# COMPACT_ATOMS: atom_id res chain seq x y z
N GLN A 1 -5.88 0.41 21.27
CA GLN A 1 -4.55 0.01 20.78
C GLN A 1 -3.49 0.72 21.62
N GLY A 2 -2.49 0.00 22.11
CA GLY A 2 -1.42 0.53 22.97
C GLY A 2 -0.44 1.43 22.21
N ALA A 3 0.06 2.46 22.89
CA ALA A 3 1.06 3.40 22.38
C ALA A 3 2.40 2.67 22.17
N GLY A 4 2.72 2.28 20.93
CA GLY A 4 4.00 1.63 20.61
C GLY A 4 4.05 0.88 19.28
N ALA A 5 2.90 0.50 18.71
CA ALA A 5 2.88 -0.21 17.43
C ALA A 5 3.16 0.74 16.25
N THR A 6 4.38 0.69 15.70
CA THR A 6 4.81 1.48 14.52
C THR A 6 4.07 1.12 13.22
N ARG A 7 3.43 -0.06 13.17
CA ARG A 7 2.60 -0.55 12.04
C ARG A 7 1.53 -1.50 12.56
N SER A 8 0.38 -0.98 12.98
CA SER A 8 -0.78 -1.84 13.28
C SER A 8 -1.56 -2.08 11.99
N PRO A 9 -1.72 -3.34 11.55
CA PRO A 9 -2.59 -3.67 10.44
C PRO A 9 -4.06 -3.39 10.80
N ARG A 10 -4.83 -2.93 9.81
CA ARG A 10 -6.26 -2.62 9.91
C ARG A 10 -7.04 -3.54 8.98
N HIS A 11 -8.14 -4.09 9.48
CA HIS A 11 -9.20 -4.64 8.66
C HIS A 11 -10.13 -3.49 8.27
N ILE A 12 -10.45 -3.37 6.99
CA ILE A 12 -11.36 -2.34 6.46
C ILE A 12 -12.35 -3.01 5.54
N GLU A 13 -13.62 -2.75 5.77
CA GLU A 13 -14.75 -3.24 4.98
C GLU A 13 -15.36 -2.09 4.19
N PHE A 14 -15.77 -2.39 2.97
CA PHE A 14 -16.55 -1.49 2.12
C PHE A 14 -17.82 -2.22 1.68
N ALA A 15 -18.94 -1.50 1.71
CA ALA A 15 -20.15 -1.97 1.05
C ALA A 15 -19.86 -2.19 -0.43
N LEU A 16 -20.19 -3.37 -0.95
CA LEU A 16 -20.10 -3.67 -2.36
C LEU A 16 -21.33 -3.09 -3.06
N PRO A 17 -21.17 -2.13 -4.00
CA PRO A 17 -22.33 -1.56 -4.69
C PRO A 17 -23.08 -2.61 -5.51
N GLU A 18 -24.39 -2.41 -5.69
CA GLU A 18 -25.21 -3.30 -6.51
C GLU A 18 -24.64 -3.44 -7.93
N GLY A 19 -24.63 -4.67 -8.43
CA GLY A 19 -24.08 -5.00 -9.76
C GLY A 19 -22.56 -5.09 -9.83
N GLN A 20 -21.83 -4.79 -8.74
CA GLN A 20 -20.41 -5.08 -8.65
C GLN A 20 -20.20 -6.52 -8.20
N ALA A 21 -19.23 -7.19 -8.82
CA ALA A 21 -18.80 -8.53 -8.45
C ALA A 21 -17.28 -8.56 -8.34
N TYR A 22 -16.77 -9.42 -7.49
CA TYR A 22 -15.36 -9.72 -7.37
C TYR A 22 -15.20 -11.20 -7.01
N ILE A 23 -14.00 -11.73 -7.20
CA ILE A 23 -13.64 -13.06 -6.75
C ILE A 23 -12.44 -12.99 -5.80
N ALA A 24 -12.30 -14.00 -4.93
CA ALA A 24 -11.15 -14.05 -4.05
C ALA A 24 -9.85 -14.06 -4.88
N GLY A 25 -8.87 -13.27 -4.45
CA GLY A 25 -7.63 -13.01 -5.21
C GLY A 25 -7.66 -11.75 -6.09
N ASP A 26 -8.81 -11.08 -6.24
CA ASP A 26 -8.87 -9.75 -6.84
C ASP A 26 -8.24 -8.67 -5.94
N HIS A 27 -8.07 -7.48 -6.52
CA HIS A 27 -7.53 -6.32 -5.81
C HIS A 27 -8.58 -5.21 -5.73
N LEU A 28 -8.53 -4.42 -4.67
CA LEU A 28 -9.25 -3.17 -4.54
C LEU A 28 -8.30 -2.02 -4.89
N GLY A 29 -8.65 -1.24 -5.92
CA GLY A 29 -8.00 0.02 -6.25
C GLY A 29 -8.60 1.15 -5.41
N VAL A 30 -7.75 1.92 -4.75
CA VAL A 30 -8.14 3.08 -3.93
C VAL A 30 -7.43 4.31 -4.44
N ILE A 31 -8.18 5.37 -4.75
CA ILE A 31 -7.63 6.71 -5.03
C ILE A 31 -7.65 7.50 -3.72
N PRO A 32 -6.46 7.77 -3.12
CA PRO A 32 -6.42 8.40 -1.82
C PRO A 32 -6.38 9.94 -1.90
N ALA A 33 -6.62 10.59 -0.77
CA ALA A 33 -6.29 12.00 -0.59
C ALA A 33 -4.99 12.17 0.20
N ASN A 34 -4.22 13.21 -0.13
CA ASN A 34 -3.04 13.61 0.64
C ASN A 34 -3.42 14.04 2.08
N PRO A 35 -2.50 13.89 3.05
CA PRO A 35 -2.69 14.40 4.40
C PRO A 35 -2.91 15.91 4.39
N GLU A 36 -3.85 16.38 5.22
CA GLU A 36 -4.25 17.79 5.27
C GLU A 36 -3.08 18.73 5.51
N GLU A 37 -2.24 18.39 6.47
CA GLU A 37 -1.09 19.20 6.86
C GLU A 37 -0.11 19.42 5.71
N VAL A 38 0.05 18.43 4.84
CA VAL A 38 0.94 18.53 3.68
C VAL A 38 0.31 19.43 2.63
N VAL A 39 -0.99 19.27 2.37
CA VAL A 39 -1.74 20.12 1.44
C VAL A 39 -1.67 21.60 1.86
N LEU A 40 -1.96 21.88 3.13
CA LEU A 40 -1.93 23.24 3.68
C LEU A 40 -0.51 23.84 3.64
N ALA A 41 0.53 23.05 3.87
CA ALA A 41 1.91 23.52 3.77
C ALA A 41 2.30 23.96 2.35
N TYR A 42 1.90 23.20 1.32
CA TYR A 42 2.11 23.60 -0.08
C TYR A 42 1.31 24.86 -0.42
N LEU A 43 0.04 24.95 -0.02
CA LEU A 43 -0.81 26.14 -0.27
C LEU A 43 -0.21 27.39 0.37
N LYS A 44 0.25 27.27 1.62
CA LYS A 44 0.99 28.34 2.31
C LYS A 44 2.25 28.72 1.53
N ARG A 45 3.01 27.75 1.01
CA ARG A 45 4.24 27.99 0.26
C ARG A 45 4.02 28.76 -1.05
N VAL A 46 2.89 28.54 -1.72
CA VAL A 46 2.50 29.28 -2.94
C VAL A 46 1.61 30.49 -2.65
N LYS A 47 1.37 30.82 -1.38
CA LYS A 47 0.56 31.96 -0.92
C LYS A 47 -0.86 31.96 -1.51
N LEU A 48 -1.48 30.78 -1.57
CA LEU A 48 -2.84 30.62 -2.09
C LEU A 48 -3.79 30.14 -0.99
N GLU A 49 -4.93 30.82 -0.87
CA GLU A 49 -5.99 30.43 0.07
C GLU A 49 -6.53 29.02 -0.26
N PRO A 50 -6.75 28.13 0.72
CA PRO A 50 -7.22 26.77 0.45
C PRO A 50 -8.55 26.70 -0.31
N ALA A 51 -9.46 27.64 -0.05
CA ALA A 51 -10.75 27.75 -0.71
C ALA A 51 -10.70 28.46 -2.08
N ALA A 52 -9.52 28.95 -2.51
CA ALA A 52 -9.38 29.61 -3.81
C ALA A 52 -9.80 28.65 -4.93
N ILE A 53 -10.71 29.12 -5.79
CA ILE A 53 -11.18 28.35 -6.93
C ILE A 53 -10.20 28.53 -8.09
N VAL A 54 -9.71 27.41 -8.62
CA VAL A 54 -8.82 27.37 -9.77
C VAL A 54 -9.53 26.67 -10.93
N LYS A 55 -9.11 27.03 -12.15
CA LYS A 55 -9.56 26.42 -13.39
C LYS A 55 -8.33 26.12 -14.24
N PHE A 56 -8.25 24.91 -14.77
CA PHE A 56 -7.18 24.50 -15.67
C PHE A 56 -7.68 24.53 -17.12
N GLU A 57 -6.95 25.26 -17.98
CA GLU A 57 -7.16 25.25 -19.42
C GLU A 57 -6.29 24.13 -20.03
N ALA A 58 -6.90 23.19 -20.74
CA ALA A 58 -6.17 22.17 -21.47
C ALA A 58 -5.52 22.80 -22.71
N LYS A 59 -4.27 23.27 -22.57
CA LYS A 59 -3.44 23.69 -23.71
C LYS A 59 -2.24 22.76 -23.82
N GLY A 60 -2.40 21.69 -24.59
CA GLY A 60 -1.30 20.92 -25.21
C GLY A 60 -0.32 20.17 -24.32
N GLU A 61 -0.30 20.39 -23.00
CA GLU A 61 0.57 19.67 -22.06
C GLU A 61 -0.25 18.70 -21.21
N VAL A 62 0.32 17.51 -20.97
CA VAL A 62 -0.27 16.44 -20.16
C VAL A 62 -0.38 16.94 -18.71
N LEU A 63 -1.51 17.54 -18.38
CA LEU A 63 -1.89 17.75 -16.99
C LEU A 63 -2.09 16.39 -16.31
N PRO A 64 -1.97 16.29 -14.97
CA PRO A 64 -2.63 15.22 -14.22
C PRO A 64 -4.10 15.12 -14.69
N ASP A 65 -4.77 13.97 -14.55
CA ASP A 65 -6.18 13.74 -14.95
C ASP A 65 -7.17 14.68 -14.21
N LEU A 66 -7.00 15.98 -14.44
CA LEU A 66 -7.70 17.10 -13.88
C LEU A 66 -8.89 17.31 -14.80
N PRO A 67 -10.11 17.40 -14.25
CA PRO A 67 -11.29 17.62 -15.06
C PRO A 67 -11.13 18.97 -15.79
N PRO A 68 -11.05 18.96 -17.14
CA PRO A 68 -10.81 20.18 -17.90
C PRO A 68 -11.97 21.15 -17.67
N ASN A 69 -11.66 22.43 -17.50
CA ASN A 69 -12.63 23.49 -17.24
C ASN A 69 -13.45 23.38 -15.95
N ALA A 70 -13.19 22.40 -15.08
CA ALA A 70 -13.85 22.34 -13.79
C ALA A 70 -13.34 23.43 -12.84
N ALA A 71 -14.28 24.11 -12.18
CA ALA A 71 -13.99 25.00 -11.07
C ALA A 71 -13.82 24.13 -9.81
N ILE A 72 -12.61 24.08 -9.27
CA ILE A 72 -12.25 23.24 -8.12
C ILE A 72 -11.39 24.03 -7.14
N SER A 73 -11.53 23.80 -5.83
CA SER A 73 -10.68 24.48 -4.85
C SER A 73 -9.23 24.00 -4.94
N ALA A 74 -8.28 24.90 -4.70
CA ALA A 74 -6.86 24.58 -4.66
C ALA A 74 -6.54 23.46 -3.66
N PHE A 75 -7.26 23.41 -2.54
CA PHE A 75 -7.19 22.32 -1.58
C PHE A 75 -7.55 20.97 -2.19
N MET A 76 -8.65 20.87 -2.95
CA MET A 76 -9.09 19.62 -3.55
C MET A 76 -8.13 19.15 -4.65
N VAL A 77 -7.56 20.09 -5.41
CA VAL A 77 -6.52 19.79 -6.41
C VAL A 77 -5.32 19.10 -5.78
N LEU A 78 -4.73 19.72 -4.75
CA LEU A 78 -3.57 19.14 -4.06
C LEU A 78 -3.92 17.92 -3.22
N SER A 79 -5.18 17.76 -2.81
CA SER A 79 -5.62 16.58 -2.08
C SER A 79 -5.66 15.34 -2.98
N TYR A 80 -6.22 15.42 -4.18
CA TYR A 80 -6.59 14.24 -4.96
C TYR A 80 -5.81 14.02 -6.26
N PHE A 81 -5.19 15.05 -6.84
CA PHE A 81 -4.72 14.95 -8.22
C PHE A 81 -3.21 14.81 -8.37
N VAL A 82 -2.44 15.14 -7.34
CA VAL A 82 -0.97 15.13 -7.38
C VAL A 82 -0.35 14.46 -6.15
N GLU A 83 0.86 13.95 -6.29
CA GLU A 83 1.64 13.35 -5.21
C GLU A 83 2.50 14.40 -4.51
N LEU A 84 2.32 14.57 -3.19
CA LEU A 84 2.98 15.65 -2.45
C LEU A 84 4.22 15.21 -1.67
N GLN A 85 4.43 13.90 -1.50
CA GLN A 85 5.41 13.35 -0.56
C GLN A 85 6.48 12.46 -1.20
N GLN A 86 6.53 12.38 -2.53
CA GLN A 86 7.61 11.68 -3.23
C GLN A 86 8.91 12.49 -3.12
N PRO A 87 10.09 11.84 -3.07
CA PRO A 87 11.36 12.54 -3.18
C PRO A 87 11.40 13.39 -4.45
N ALA A 88 11.98 14.58 -4.37
CA ALA A 88 12.12 15.46 -5.52
C ALA A 88 12.98 14.77 -6.60
N THR A 89 12.62 14.90 -7.87
CA THR A 89 13.43 14.35 -8.97
C THR A 89 14.42 15.38 -9.48
N GLN A 90 15.52 14.94 -10.11
CA GLN A 90 16.48 15.85 -10.76
C GLN A 90 15.80 16.74 -11.81
N VAL A 91 14.81 16.21 -12.54
CA VAL A 91 13.98 17.00 -13.47
C VAL A 91 13.22 18.10 -12.75
N GLN A 92 12.64 17.82 -11.58
CA GLN A 92 11.95 18.86 -10.79
C GLN A 92 12.93 19.92 -10.30
N LEU A 93 14.11 19.52 -9.83
CA LEU A 93 15.15 20.45 -9.40
C LEU A 93 15.64 21.35 -10.53
N PHE A 94 15.82 20.80 -11.74
CA PHE A 94 16.14 21.55 -12.94
C PHE A 94 15.09 22.63 -13.25
N HIS A 95 13.81 22.29 -13.17
CA HIS A 95 12.73 23.26 -13.39
C HIS A 95 12.63 24.32 -12.30
N LEU A 96 12.97 23.97 -11.05
CA LEU A 96 13.09 24.94 -9.95
C LEU A 96 14.29 25.89 -10.15
N ALA A 97 15.42 25.37 -10.63
CA ALA A 97 16.61 26.16 -10.91
C ALA A 97 16.31 27.29 -11.91
N LYS A 98 15.53 26.99 -12.96
CA LYS A 98 15.06 27.97 -13.96
C LYS A 98 14.22 29.12 -13.39
N ARG A 99 13.70 29.00 -12.17
CA ARG A 99 12.91 30.03 -11.45
C ARG A 99 13.66 30.65 -10.28
N SER A 100 14.97 30.47 -10.22
CA SER A 100 15.81 30.96 -9.14
C SER A 100 17.01 31.72 -9.70
N GLU A 101 17.71 32.45 -8.84
CA GLU A 101 18.87 33.26 -9.21
C GLU A 101 20.05 33.03 -8.27
N GLY A 102 21.22 33.53 -8.65
CA GLY A 102 22.42 33.55 -7.80
C GLY A 102 22.81 32.17 -7.27
N VAL A 103 23.04 32.10 -5.95
CA VAL A 103 23.53 30.90 -5.26
C VAL A 103 22.50 29.77 -5.30
N THR A 104 21.21 30.09 -5.16
CA THR A 104 20.12 29.10 -5.22
C THR A 104 20.09 28.41 -6.57
N LYS A 105 20.17 29.18 -7.66
CA LYS A 105 20.17 28.62 -9.01
C LYS A 105 21.32 27.64 -9.21
N LYS A 106 22.54 28.06 -8.90
CA LYS A 106 23.71 27.22 -9.02
C LYS A 106 23.55 25.93 -8.20
N ARG A 107 23.09 26.05 -6.95
CA ARG A 107 22.88 24.89 -6.07
C ARG A 107 21.87 23.89 -6.64
N LEU A 108 20.77 24.37 -7.21
CA LEU A 108 19.76 23.51 -7.84
C LEU A 108 20.24 22.91 -9.16
N GLU A 109 21.06 23.62 -9.94
CA GLU A 109 21.72 23.08 -11.14
C GLU A 109 22.67 21.94 -10.76
N ASP A 110 23.51 22.11 -9.74
CA ASP A 110 24.41 21.07 -9.24
C ASP A 110 23.62 19.83 -8.75
N LEU A 111 22.49 20.02 -8.08
CA LEU A 111 21.63 18.92 -7.63
C LEU A 111 20.81 18.27 -8.77
N ALA A 112 20.59 19.00 -9.86
CA ALA A 112 19.88 18.51 -11.04
C ALA A 112 20.79 17.78 -12.04
N ASP A 113 22.10 17.88 -11.87
CA ASP A 113 23.08 17.19 -12.70
C ASP A 113 23.00 15.67 -12.50
N PHE A 114 22.71 14.95 -13.59
CA PHE A 114 22.59 13.49 -13.60
C PHE A 114 23.93 12.78 -13.39
N GLU A 115 25.05 13.45 -13.65
CA GLU A 115 26.40 12.94 -13.38
C GLU A 115 26.89 13.37 -11.98
N GLY A 116 26.15 14.24 -11.29
CA GLY A 116 26.50 14.76 -9.97
C GLY A 116 26.29 13.75 -8.84
N GLU A 117 27.20 13.73 -7.87
CA GLU A 117 27.13 12.82 -6.72
C GLU A 117 26.19 13.31 -5.60
N GLU A 118 25.89 14.61 -5.57
CA GLU A 118 25.19 15.24 -4.45
C GLU A 118 23.70 14.88 -4.35
N TYR A 119 23.04 14.64 -5.49
CA TYR A 119 21.61 14.28 -5.52
C TYR A 119 21.31 13.00 -4.73
N GLY A 120 22.22 12.01 -4.78
CA GLY A 120 22.09 10.75 -4.05
C GLY A 120 21.96 10.98 -2.54
N THR A 121 22.87 11.76 -1.97
CA THR A 121 22.87 12.08 -0.53
C THR A 121 21.77 13.09 -0.18
N TYR A 122 21.67 14.18 -0.93
CA TYR A 122 20.76 15.28 -0.62
C TYR A 122 19.30 14.93 -0.89
N VAL A 123 18.94 14.10 -1.86
CA VAL A 123 17.52 13.76 -2.11
C VAL A 123 17.21 12.30 -1.85
N THR A 124 17.96 11.38 -2.46
CA THR A 124 17.59 9.96 -2.44
C THR A 124 17.68 9.36 -1.04
N SER A 125 18.84 9.47 -0.40
CA SER A 125 19.07 8.96 0.96
C SER A 125 18.26 9.69 2.01
N SER A 126 18.05 10.99 1.84
CA SER A 126 17.30 11.83 2.78
C SER A 126 15.77 11.73 2.60
N ARG A 127 15.32 11.22 1.45
CA ARG A 127 13.92 11.24 0.98
C ARG A 127 13.30 12.65 0.94
N ARG A 128 14.12 13.66 0.62
CA ARG A 128 13.71 15.07 0.60
C ARG A 128 12.69 15.35 -0.51
N THR A 129 11.58 15.99 -0.15
CA THR A 129 10.46 16.31 -1.05
C THR A 129 10.63 17.67 -1.73
N VAL A 130 9.80 17.95 -2.75
CA VAL A 130 9.72 19.28 -3.37
C VAL A 130 9.37 20.37 -2.35
N LEU A 131 8.47 20.09 -1.40
CA LEU A 131 8.13 21.04 -0.33
C LEU A 131 9.37 21.43 0.50
N GLU A 132 10.15 20.45 0.94
CA GLU A 132 11.34 20.69 1.76
C GLU A 132 12.39 21.50 0.99
N VAL A 133 12.56 21.24 -0.32
CA VAL A 133 13.42 22.07 -1.20
C VAL A 133 12.90 23.51 -1.28
N LEU A 134 11.60 23.70 -1.47
CA LEU A 134 10.99 25.03 -1.53
C LEU A 134 11.02 25.78 -0.19
N GLU A 135 11.01 25.07 0.93
CA GLU A 135 11.13 25.64 2.28
C GLU A 135 12.57 26.06 2.62
N GLU A 136 13.56 25.32 2.10
CA GLU A 136 14.99 25.64 2.19
C GLU A 136 15.34 26.84 1.29
N PHE A 137 14.91 26.81 0.02
CA PHE A 137 15.17 27.85 -0.97
C PHE A 137 13.95 28.77 -1.14
N ARG A 138 13.83 29.75 -0.24
CA ARG A 138 12.64 30.61 -0.12
C ARG A 138 12.54 31.71 -1.18
N ASP A 139 13.64 32.02 -1.85
CA ASP A 139 13.73 32.99 -2.95
C ASP A 139 13.08 32.47 -4.24
N ILE A 140 12.81 31.16 -4.35
CA ILE A 140 12.12 30.59 -5.51
C ILE A 140 10.64 30.98 -5.49
N GLU A 141 10.21 31.77 -6.48
CA GLU A 141 8.80 32.08 -6.68
C GLU A 141 8.10 30.99 -7.51
N VAL A 142 7.05 30.42 -6.94
CA VAL A 142 6.29 29.32 -7.52
C VAL A 142 4.81 29.67 -7.58
N SER A 143 4.26 29.73 -8.79
CA SER A 143 2.81 29.82 -8.99
C SER A 143 2.15 28.46 -8.77
N PHE A 144 0.87 28.46 -8.40
CA PHE A 144 0.11 27.23 -8.20
C PHE A 144 0.03 26.36 -9.46
N GLY A 145 -0.18 26.97 -10.63
CA GLY A 145 -0.22 26.24 -11.90
C GLY A 145 1.11 25.53 -12.22
N PHE A 146 2.25 26.21 -11.98
CA PHE A 146 3.56 25.59 -12.13
C PHE A 146 3.78 24.45 -11.13
N LEU A 147 3.38 24.64 -9.86
CA LEU A 147 3.48 23.59 -8.84
C LEU A 147 2.73 22.32 -9.27
N VAL A 148 1.49 22.47 -9.74
CA VAL A 148 0.66 21.33 -10.19
C VAL A 148 1.27 20.64 -11.41
N ALA A 149 1.84 21.39 -12.35
CA ALA A 149 2.54 20.82 -13.51
C ALA A 149 3.87 20.12 -13.14
N LEU A 150 4.53 20.56 -12.06
CA LEU A 150 5.79 20.01 -11.58
C LEU A 150 5.62 18.67 -10.86
N LEU A 151 4.49 18.47 -10.18
CA LEU A 151 4.24 17.32 -9.32
C LEU A 151 3.65 16.13 -10.11
N PRO A 152 4.02 14.88 -9.80
CA PRO A 152 3.48 13.74 -10.51
C PRO A 152 2.00 13.51 -10.14
N PRO A 153 1.20 12.92 -11.04
CA PRO A 153 -0.21 12.65 -10.79
C PRO A 153 -0.40 11.62 -9.65
N MET A 154 -1.50 11.77 -8.91
CA MET A 154 -1.90 10.83 -7.87
C MET A 154 -2.13 9.43 -8.45
N LYS A 155 -1.42 8.43 -7.93
CA LYS A 155 -1.61 7.04 -8.37
C LYS A 155 -2.60 6.29 -7.47
N PRO A 156 -3.48 5.44 -8.03
CA PRO A 156 -4.23 4.50 -7.22
C PRO A 156 -3.30 3.55 -6.45
N ARG A 157 -3.71 3.13 -5.25
CA ARG A 157 -3.03 2.07 -4.49
C ARG A 157 -3.90 0.82 -4.50
N TYR A 158 -3.26 -0.31 -4.76
CA TYR A 158 -3.93 -1.60 -4.84
C TYR A 158 -3.72 -2.39 -3.57
N TYR A 159 -4.80 -2.97 -3.06
CA TYR A 159 -4.79 -3.87 -1.91
C TYR A 159 -5.41 -5.19 -2.34
N SER A 160 -4.77 -6.32 -2.00
CA SER A 160 -5.40 -7.62 -2.20
C SER A 160 -6.66 -7.71 -1.34
N ILE A 161 -7.77 -8.11 -1.96
CA ILE A 161 -9.04 -8.29 -1.26
C ILE A 161 -8.90 -9.43 -0.26
N SER A 162 -9.40 -9.22 0.96
CA SER A 162 -9.32 -10.14 2.08
C SER A 162 -10.63 -10.79 2.49
N SER A 163 -11.66 -10.70 1.64
CA SER A 163 -12.93 -11.41 1.82
C SER A 163 -13.24 -12.29 0.61
N SER A 164 -14.17 -13.21 0.80
CA SER A 164 -14.84 -13.96 -0.26
C SER A 164 -16.29 -13.50 -0.38
N PRO A 165 -16.84 -13.37 -1.60
CA PRO A 165 -18.26 -13.08 -1.79
C PRO A 165 -19.16 -14.25 -1.35
N LYS A 166 -18.63 -15.48 -1.21
CA LYS A 166 -19.40 -16.62 -0.67
C LYS A 166 -19.63 -16.51 0.84
N ALA A 167 -18.72 -15.83 1.55
CA ALA A 167 -18.86 -15.57 2.97
C ALA A 167 -19.47 -14.19 3.25
N MET A 168 -19.18 -13.20 2.41
CA MET A 168 -19.57 -11.80 2.56
C MET A 168 -20.06 -11.24 1.21
N PRO A 169 -21.31 -11.53 0.80
CA PRO A 169 -21.79 -11.19 -0.55
C PRO A 169 -21.89 -9.69 -0.81
N ASP A 170 -22.22 -8.91 0.22
CA ASP A 170 -22.48 -7.46 0.10
C ASP A 170 -21.28 -6.62 0.56
N THR A 171 -20.12 -7.23 0.81
CA THR A 171 -18.99 -6.55 1.45
C THR A 171 -17.65 -7.02 0.88
N VAL A 172 -16.81 -6.05 0.52
CA VAL A 172 -15.42 -6.29 0.16
C VAL A 172 -14.50 -5.80 1.28
N SER A 173 -13.57 -6.63 1.74
CA SER A 173 -12.62 -6.25 2.77
C SER A 173 -11.18 -6.21 2.26
N ILE A 174 -10.33 -5.42 2.93
CA ILE A 174 -8.88 -5.39 2.71
C ILE A 174 -8.14 -5.41 4.05
N SER A 175 -6.86 -5.80 4.02
CA SER A 175 -5.96 -5.73 5.18
C SER A 175 -4.85 -4.71 4.93
N VAL A 176 -4.81 -3.63 5.70
CA VAL A 176 -3.95 -2.46 5.45
C VAL A 176 -2.92 -2.28 6.56
N SER A 177 -1.63 -2.35 6.23
CA SER A 177 -0.58 -1.92 7.16
C SER A 177 -0.46 -0.40 7.13
N VAL A 178 -0.78 0.27 8.24
CA VAL A 178 -0.73 1.74 8.31
C VAL A 178 0.72 2.20 8.40
N VAL A 179 1.18 2.93 7.38
CA VAL A 179 2.57 3.40 7.29
C VAL A 179 2.70 4.76 7.95
N ARG A 180 3.37 4.80 9.11
CA ARG A 180 3.73 6.02 9.85
C ARG A 180 5.21 5.95 10.21
N GLY A 181 5.88 7.10 10.18
CA GLY A 181 7.29 7.20 10.58
C GLY A 181 7.83 8.61 10.43
N SER A 182 9.16 8.72 10.47
CA SER A 182 9.89 9.96 10.18
C SER A 182 10.83 9.74 9.01
N SER A 183 10.96 10.73 8.12
CA SER A 183 12.02 10.75 7.12
C SER A 183 13.39 10.94 7.79
N PRO A 184 14.49 10.65 7.09
CA PRO A 184 15.84 11.00 7.54
C PRO A 184 16.05 12.51 7.80
N THR A 185 15.27 13.38 7.16
CA THR A 185 15.25 14.84 7.43
C THR A 185 14.48 15.21 8.71
N GLY A 186 13.88 14.25 9.42
CA GLY A 186 13.07 14.48 10.62
C GLY A 186 11.60 14.82 10.35
N ARG A 187 11.19 14.96 9.09
CA ARG A 187 9.80 15.22 8.69
C ARG A 187 8.92 14.02 9.04
N ARG A 188 7.74 14.28 9.61
CA ARG A 188 6.72 13.25 9.79
C ARG A 188 6.28 12.69 8.44
N HIS A 189 6.32 11.37 8.27
CA HIS A 189 5.89 10.69 7.06
C HIS A 189 4.67 9.82 7.32
N LEU A 190 3.60 10.14 6.60
CA LEU A 190 2.36 9.37 6.55
C LEU A 190 2.22 8.78 5.16
N GLY A 191 2.19 7.45 5.06
CA GLY A 191 1.87 6.78 3.79
C GLY A 191 0.46 7.18 3.35
N VAL A 192 0.37 7.80 2.17
CA VAL A 192 -0.80 8.53 1.67
C VAL A 192 -2.08 7.68 1.77
N CYS A 193 -2.14 6.55 1.05
CA CYS A 193 -3.35 5.73 1.02
C CYS A 193 -3.64 5.03 2.36
N SER A 194 -2.61 4.51 3.03
CA SER A 194 -2.81 3.77 4.27
C SER A 194 -3.34 4.63 5.43
N ASN A 195 -2.96 5.92 5.50
CA ASN A 195 -3.51 6.84 6.51
C ASN A 195 -4.85 7.41 6.05
N PHE A 196 -5.01 7.71 4.75
CA PHE A 196 -6.32 8.09 4.20
C PHE A 196 -7.40 7.06 4.53
N LEU A 197 -7.10 5.77 4.42
CA LEU A 197 -7.98 4.67 4.78
C LEU A 197 -8.19 4.52 6.30
N ALA A 198 -7.12 4.70 7.10
CA ALA A 198 -7.19 4.58 8.55
C ALA A 198 -7.99 5.71 9.22
N ASP A 199 -8.11 6.86 8.56
CA ASP A 199 -8.75 8.06 9.07
C ASP A 199 -10.20 8.24 8.53
N GLN A 200 -10.81 7.18 7.96
CA GLN A 200 -12.19 7.24 7.48
C GLN A 200 -13.24 7.13 8.60
N PRO A 201 -14.43 7.77 8.45
CA PRO A 201 -14.75 8.75 7.41
C PRO A 201 -14.02 10.07 7.67
N ARG A 202 -13.34 10.59 6.64
CA ARG A 202 -12.66 11.89 6.76
C ARG A 202 -13.63 13.01 6.43
N LEU A 203 -13.83 13.95 7.35
CA LEU A 203 -14.68 15.12 7.10
C LEU A 203 -14.01 16.11 6.14
N MET A 204 -14.84 16.82 5.37
CA MET A 204 -14.42 17.96 4.56
C MET A 204 -14.03 19.11 5.50
N PRO A 205 -12.92 19.83 5.25
CA PRO A 205 -12.56 20.96 6.08
C PRO A 205 -13.61 22.08 6.06
N ASP A 206 -13.86 22.68 7.23
CA ASP A 206 -14.87 23.73 7.43
C ASP A 206 -14.68 24.94 6.50
N PHE A 207 -13.43 25.28 6.17
CA PHE A 207 -13.10 26.41 5.28
C PHE A 207 -13.58 26.21 3.84
N LEU A 208 -14.02 25.01 3.45
CA LEU A 208 -14.65 24.76 2.16
C LEU A 208 -16.18 24.93 2.19
N GLY A 209 -16.77 25.23 3.34
CA GLY A 209 -18.22 25.50 3.46
C GLY A 209 -19.11 24.26 3.37
N HIS A 210 -18.53 23.05 3.44
CA HIS A 210 -19.23 21.77 3.37
C HIS A 210 -19.32 21.11 4.75
N LYS A 211 -20.03 21.76 5.67
CA LYS A 211 -20.18 21.27 7.05
C LYS A 211 -20.75 19.86 7.06
N ASP A 212 -20.20 19.00 7.91
CA ASP A 212 -20.62 17.61 8.12
C ASP A 212 -20.58 16.71 6.87
N SER A 213 -19.93 17.18 5.79
CA SER A 213 -19.72 16.38 4.58
C SER A 213 -18.44 15.58 4.68
N THR A 214 -18.39 14.39 4.07
CA THR A 214 -17.16 13.58 4.00
C THR A 214 -16.37 13.87 2.73
N MET A 215 -15.05 13.84 2.84
CA MET A 215 -14.13 13.75 1.71
C MET A 215 -14.46 12.49 0.88
N PRO A 216 -14.56 12.59 -0.46
CA PRO A 216 -14.92 11.46 -1.29
C PRO A 216 -13.86 10.35 -1.24
N SER A 217 -14.31 9.10 -1.23
CA SER A 217 -13.47 7.91 -1.39
C SER A 217 -13.80 7.25 -2.72
N VAL A 218 -12.85 7.21 -3.64
CA VAL A 218 -13.02 6.51 -4.92
C VAL A 218 -12.33 5.16 -4.82
N ILE A 219 -13.14 4.11 -4.89
CA ILE A 219 -12.71 2.71 -4.82
C ILE A 219 -13.28 1.95 -6.01
N TYR A 220 -12.54 0.95 -6.50
CA TYR A 220 -12.99 0.09 -7.58
C TYR A 220 -12.37 -1.29 -7.48
N ILE A 221 -13.10 -2.31 -7.94
CA ILE A 221 -12.55 -3.65 -8.10
C ILE A 221 -11.60 -3.64 -9.28
N LYS A 222 -10.40 -4.16 -9.06
CA LYS A 222 -9.37 -4.34 -10.09
C LYS A 222 -9.10 -5.82 -10.24
N ASP A 223 -9.60 -6.38 -11.33
CA ASP A 223 -9.03 -7.60 -11.88
C ASP A 223 -7.64 -7.26 -12.43
N THR A 224 -6.62 -7.91 -11.88
CA THR A 224 -5.23 -7.74 -12.31
C THR A 224 -4.86 -8.69 -13.46
N GLY A 225 -5.80 -9.52 -13.93
CA GLY A 225 -5.53 -10.60 -14.87
C GLY A 225 -4.62 -11.68 -14.26
N SER A 226 -4.55 -11.73 -12.93
CA SER A 226 -3.64 -12.60 -12.21
C SER A 226 -4.15 -14.04 -12.21
N SER A 227 -3.22 -14.99 -12.38
CA SER A 227 -3.46 -16.42 -12.16
C SER A 227 -3.62 -16.78 -10.67
N PHE A 228 -3.61 -15.77 -9.78
CA PHE A 228 -3.83 -15.94 -8.34
C PHE A 228 -5.30 -16.26 -8.04
N ARG A 229 -5.69 -17.50 -8.35
CA ARG A 229 -7.04 -18.05 -8.25
C ARG A 229 -6.96 -19.44 -7.62
N LEU A 230 -8.00 -19.81 -6.88
CA LEU A 230 -8.12 -21.14 -6.29
C LEU A 230 -8.28 -22.24 -7.36
N PRO A 231 -7.77 -23.46 -7.12
CA PRO A 231 -8.10 -24.62 -7.93
C PRO A 231 -9.49 -25.16 -7.52
N ALA A 232 -9.88 -26.29 -8.12
CA ALA A 232 -11.06 -27.03 -7.68
C ALA A 232 -11.00 -27.40 -6.18
N PRO A 233 -12.13 -27.49 -5.48
CA PRO A 233 -12.19 -27.83 -4.05
C PRO A 233 -11.46 -29.12 -3.63
N SER A 234 -11.31 -30.08 -4.54
CA SER A 234 -10.59 -31.34 -4.31
C SER A 234 -9.08 -31.21 -4.30
N VAL A 235 -8.53 -30.13 -4.87
CA VAL A 235 -7.09 -29.90 -4.98
C VAL A 235 -6.57 -29.25 -3.69
N PRO A 236 -5.50 -29.77 -3.06
CA PRO A 236 -4.89 -29.18 -1.87
C PRO A 236 -4.33 -27.77 -2.13
N VAL A 237 -4.31 -26.92 -1.11
CA VAL A 237 -3.71 -25.58 -1.21
C VAL A 237 -2.75 -25.31 -0.07
N ILE A 238 -1.57 -24.80 -0.43
CA ILE A 238 -0.52 -24.36 0.49
C ILE A 238 -0.39 -22.85 0.35
N MET A 239 -0.52 -22.14 1.45
CA MET A 239 -0.59 -20.69 1.50
C MET A 239 0.50 -20.13 2.40
N VAL A 240 1.24 -19.14 1.92
CA VAL A 240 2.29 -18.46 2.68
C VAL A 240 2.06 -16.96 2.62
N GLY A 241 1.74 -16.35 3.76
CA GLY A 241 1.33 -14.95 3.80
C GLY A 241 1.62 -14.29 5.15
N PRO A 242 2.87 -13.89 5.44
CA PRO A 242 3.17 -13.17 6.67
C PRO A 242 2.63 -11.74 6.65
N GLY A 243 2.12 -11.27 7.80
CA GLY A 243 1.54 -9.96 7.99
C GLY A 243 0.37 -9.71 7.04
N THR A 244 0.34 -8.55 6.37
CA THR A 244 -0.70 -8.24 5.39
C THR A 244 -0.62 -9.09 4.12
N GLY A 245 0.43 -9.89 3.94
CA GLY A 245 0.48 -10.92 2.89
C GLY A 245 -0.60 -12.01 3.06
N PHE A 246 -1.20 -12.13 4.25
CA PHE A 246 -2.34 -13.00 4.49
C PHE A 246 -3.62 -12.56 3.77
N ALA A 247 -3.71 -11.30 3.32
CA ALA A 247 -4.95 -10.72 2.82
C ALA A 247 -5.70 -11.62 1.82
N PRO A 248 -5.15 -12.01 0.66
CA PRO A 248 -5.91 -12.83 -0.28
C PRO A 248 -6.18 -14.26 0.21
N MET A 249 -5.36 -14.77 1.12
CA MET A 249 -5.50 -16.11 1.70
C MET A 249 -6.71 -16.20 2.62
N ARG A 250 -7.07 -15.10 3.30
CA ARG A 250 -8.32 -15.03 4.06
C ARG A 250 -9.53 -15.30 3.17
N GLY A 251 -9.62 -14.61 2.02
CA GLY A 251 -10.69 -14.84 1.04
C GLY A 251 -10.68 -16.27 0.48
N PHE A 252 -9.48 -16.81 0.21
CA PHE A 252 -9.34 -18.20 -0.23
C PHE A 252 -9.84 -19.22 0.79
N ILE A 253 -9.50 -19.05 2.07
CA ILE A 253 -9.97 -19.98 3.11
C ILE A 253 -11.47 -19.86 3.28
N GLN A 254 -12.04 -18.65 3.24
CA GLN A 254 -13.50 -18.45 3.26
C GLN A 254 -14.20 -19.17 2.11
N ASP A 255 -13.71 -19.03 0.87
CA ASP A 255 -14.25 -19.75 -0.30
C ASP A 255 -14.18 -21.27 -0.10
N ARG A 256 -13.03 -21.76 0.37
CA ARG A 256 -12.79 -23.20 0.55
C ARG A 256 -13.63 -23.79 1.68
N VAL A 257 -13.84 -23.06 2.77
CA VAL A 257 -14.75 -23.46 3.86
C VAL A 257 -16.19 -23.53 3.35
N ALA A 258 -16.63 -22.53 2.57
CA ALA A 258 -17.96 -22.53 1.96
C ALA A 258 -18.17 -23.74 1.00
N ASP A 259 -17.14 -24.09 0.24
CA ASP A 259 -17.13 -25.25 -0.67
C ASP A 259 -16.87 -26.59 0.03
N LYS A 260 -16.75 -26.59 1.36
CA LYS A 260 -16.40 -27.75 2.19
C LYS A 260 -15.06 -28.42 1.83
N ALA A 261 -14.15 -27.68 1.20
CA ALA A 261 -12.83 -28.14 0.81
C ALA A 261 -11.89 -28.35 2.02
N ARG A 262 -11.10 -29.41 1.99
CA ARG A 262 -10.08 -29.75 2.99
C ARG A 262 -8.66 -29.57 2.44
N HIS A 263 -7.65 -29.91 3.25
CA HIS A 263 -6.23 -29.80 2.91
C HIS A 263 -5.81 -28.36 2.59
N ASN A 264 -6.08 -27.48 3.54
CA ASN A 264 -5.74 -26.06 3.50
C ASN A 264 -4.58 -25.85 4.47
N LEU A 265 -3.37 -25.63 3.97
CA LEU A 265 -2.18 -25.42 4.79
C LEU A 265 -1.80 -23.95 4.75
N LEU A 266 -1.69 -23.28 5.90
CA LEU A 266 -1.31 -21.88 6.00
C LEU A 266 -0.08 -21.67 6.87
N PHE A 267 0.92 -21.01 6.30
CA PHE A 267 2.06 -20.44 7.01
C PHE A 267 1.85 -18.92 7.17
N PHE A 268 1.42 -18.53 8.36
CA PHE A 268 1.29 -17.14 8.76
C PHE A 268 2.51 -16.69 9.57
N GLY A 269 2.87 -15.41 9.50
CA GLY A 269 3.99 -14.86 10.25
C GLY A 269 3.74 -13.44 10.71
N CYS A 270 4.08 -13.14 11.95
CA CYS A 270 3.95 -11.80 12.53
C CYS A 270 5.10 -11.51 13.52
N ARG A 271 5.09 -10.33 14.15
CA ARG A 271 6.14 -9.98 15.13
C ARG A 271 5.88 -10.68 16.46
N ASN A 272 4.69 -10.50 16.99
CA ASN A 272 4.22 -11.03 18.25
C ASN A 272 2.69 -11.11 18.18
N ASP A 273 2.05 -11.50 19.29
CA ASP A 273 0.61 -11.70 19.38
C ASP A 273 -0.19 -10.43 18.99
N SER A 274 0.33 -9.23 19.25
CA SER A 274 -0.37 -7.99 18.89
C SER A 274 -0.46 -7.70 17.39
N ASP A 275 0.37 -8.39 16.58
CA ASP A 275 0.36 -8.30 15.12
C ASP A 275 -0.34 -9.52 14.46
N PHE A 276 -0.93 -10.42 15.26
CA PHE A 276 -1.62 -11.61 14.77
C PHE A 276 -3.03 -11.26 14.27
N ILE A 277 -3.09 -10.75 13.04
CA ILE A 277 -4.37 -10.40 12.41
C ILE A 277 -5.25 -11.63 12.21
N TYR A 278 -6.55 -11.45 12.48
CA TYR A 278 -7.58 -12.49 12.33
C TYR A 278 -7.32 -13.75 13.16
N GLU A 279 -6.64 -13.62 14.31
CA GLU A 279 -6.31 -14.74 15.19
C GLU A 279 -7.55 -15.61 15.51
N ASP A 280 -8.64 -15.01 15.99
CA ASP A 280 -9.85 -15.75 16.35
C ASP A 280 -10.45 -16.55 15.17
N GLU A 281 -10.50 -15.94 13.98
CA GLU A 281 -11.02 -16.56 12.76
C GLU A 281 -10.13 -17.73 12.30
N LEU A 282 -8.81 -17.52 12.32
CA LEU A 282 -7.82 -18.53 11.96
C LEU A 282 -7.84 -19.71 12.94
N GLN A 283 -7.91 -19.44 14.24
CA GLN A 283 -8.00 -20.48 15.27
C GLN A 283 -9.31 -21.25 15.20
N ALA A 284 -10.42 -20.58 14.88
CA ALA A 284 -11.71 -21.23 14.68
C ALA A 284 -11.67 -22.21 13.50
N TRP A 285 -11.10 -21.81 12.35
CA TRP A 285 -10.92 -22.72 11.21
C TRP A 285 -9.97 -23.87 11.53
N HIS A 286 -8.91 -23.59 12.31
CA HIS A 286 -7.96 -24.63 12.73
C HIS A 286 -8.64 -25.68 13.61
N THR A 287 -9.33 -25.24 14.66
CA THR A 287 -10.03 -26.10 15.63
C THR A 287 -11.12 -26.95 14.96
N ALA A 288 -11.81 -26.39 13.96
CA ALA A 288 -12.83 -27.10 13.21
C ALA A 288 -12.28 -28.02 12.11
N GLY A 289 -10.96 -28.15 11.96
CA GLY A 289 -10.32 -29.02 10.97
C GLY A 289 -10.44 -28.52 9.53
N TRP A 290 -10.72 -27.23 9.34
CA TRP A 290 -10.74 -26.58 8.04
C TRP A 290 -9.37 -26.08 7.61
N LEU A 291 -8.48 -25.79 8.55
CA LEU A 291 -7.18 -25.17 8.31
C LEU A 291 -6.09 -25.86 9.12
N ASP A 292 -5.00 -26.21 8.47
CA ASP A 292 -3.75 -26.52 9.15
C ASP A 292 -2.92 -25.23 9.25
N LEU A 293 -2.71 -24.76 10.48
CA LEU A 293 -2.24 -23.40 10.76
C LEU A 293 -0.87 -23.43 11.43
N HIS A 294 0.13 -22.87 10.76
CA HIS A 294 1.47 -22.67 11.29
C HIS A 294 1.79 -21.17 11.43
N VAL A 295 2.10 -20.74 12.66
CA VAL A 295 2.32 -19.33 12.98
C VAL A 295 3.77 -19.08 13.41
N ALA A 296 4.46 -18.23 12.65
CA ALA A 296 5.82 -17.80 12.94
C ALA A 296 5.83 -16.45 13.67
N PHE A 297 6.41 -16.41 14.88
CA PHE A 297 6.64 -15.16 15.60
C PHE A 297 8.11 -14.75 15.52
N SER A 298 8.37 -13.56 14.97
CA SER A 298 9.73 -13.05 14.78
C SER A 298 10.29 -12.26 15.97
N ARG A 299 9.44 -11.87 16.94
CA ARG A 299 9.75 -11.01 18.09
C ARG A 299 8.88 -11.30 19.32
N LYS A 300 8.45 -12.56 19.50
CA LYS A 300 7.70 -12.96 20.70
C LYS A 300 8.68 -13.20 21.85
N GLU A 301 8.40 -12.58 22.99
CA GLU A 301 9.24 -12.70 24.18
C GLU A 301 9.33 -14.16 24.64
N GLY A 302 10.51 -14.59 25.08
CA GLY A 302 10.76 -15.98 25.49
C GLY A 302 10.77 -17.01 24.35
N SER A 303 10.68 -16.59 23.08
CA SER A 303 10.69 -17.49 21.92
C SER A 303 11.85 -17.17 20.96
N PRO A 304 12.43 -18.19 20.28
CA PRO A 304 13.40 -17.94 19.23
C PRO A 304 12.76 -17.20 18.05
N LYS A 305 13.56 -16.36 17.39
CA LYS A 305 13.14 -15.61 16.22
C LYS A 305 12.80 -16.56 15.06
N THR A 306 11.51 -16.67 14.75
CA THR A 306 11.01 -17.62 13.76
C THR A 306 10.37 -16.88 12.57
N TYR A 307 10.63 -17.37 11.36
CA TYR A 307 9.98 -16.93 10.12
C TYR A 307 9.28 -18.09 9.42
N VAL A 308 8.41 -17.77 8.46
CA VAL A 308 7.58 -18.77 7.77
C VAL A 308 8.40 -19.85 7.07
N GLN A 309 9.54 -19.52 6.47
CA GLN A 309 10.44 -20.48 5.82
C GLN A 309 11.01 -21.52 6.80
N HIS A 310 11.20 -21.16 8.07
CA HIS A 310 11.63 -22.12 9.08
C HIS A 310 10.52 -23.15 9.38
N LEU A 311 9.26 -22.71 9.42
CA LEU A 311 8.12 -23.60 9.65
C LEU A 311 7.83 -24.46 8.42
N ILE A 312 7.97 -23.90 7.21
CA ILE A 312 7.85 -24.65 5.94
C ILE A 312 8.79 -25.85 5.95
N ALA A 313 10.06 -25.67 6.35
CA ALA A 313 11.02 -26.76 6.43
C ALA A 313 10.59 -27.89 7.38
N THR A 314 9.86 -27.57 8.46
CA THR A 314 9.36 -28.59 9.41
C THR A 314 8.21 -29.43 8.85
N GLN A 315 7.51 -28.94 7.81
CA GLN A 315 6.36 -29.60 7.18
C GLN A 315 6.71 -30.22 5.82
N ALA A 316 8.00 -30.49 5.56
CA ALA A 316 8.50 -30.97 4.28
C ALA A 316 7.73 -32.16 3.72
N LYS A 317 7.43 -33.17 4.55
CA LYS A 317 6.70 -34.38 4.14
C LYS A 317 5.28 -34.07 3.67
N GLN A 318 4.51 -33.34 4.48
CA GLN A 318 3.13 -32.96 4.16
C GLN A 318 3.07 -32.10 2.89
N ILE A 319 4.01 -31.15 2.74
CA ILE A 319 4.13 -30.31 1.56
C ILE A 319 4.39 -31.16 0.31
N ALA A 320 5.36 -32.08 0.38
CA ALA A 320 5.67 -32.97 -0.74
C ALA A 320 4.46 -33.84 -1.15
N GLU A 321 3.73 -34.40 -0.16
CA GLU A 321 2.50 -35.18 -0.40
C GLU A 321 1.41 -34.33 -1.07
N MET A 322 1.17 -33.11 -0.59
CA MET A 322 0.18 -32.19 -1.19
C MET A 322 0.56 -31.81 -2.62
N VAL A 323 1.84 -31.58 -2.90
CA VAL A 323 2.32 -31.25 -4.26
C VAL A 323 2.18 -32.44 -5.20
N GLN A 324 2.50 -33.67 -4.75
CA GLN A 324 2.27 -34.89 -5.53
C GLN A 324 0.80 -35.11 -5.89
N GLN A 325 -0.13 -34.61 -5.06
CA GLN A 325 -1.57 -34.63 -5.32
C GLN A 325 -2.04 -33.49 -6.26
N GLY A 326 -1.11 -32.73 -6.85
CA GLY A 326 -1.41 -31.58 -7.71
C GLY A 326 -1.73 -30.30 -6.95
N GLY A 327 -1.31 -30.20 -5.68
CA GLY A 327 -1.58 -29.06 -4.82
C GLY A 327 -0.96 -27.75 -5.33
N HIS A 328 -1.67 -26.64 -5.09
CA HIS A 328 -1.23 -25.30 -5.50
C HIS A 328 -0.54 -24.56 -4.35
N ILE A 329 0.52 -23.80 -4.67
CA ILE A 329 1.26 -22.98 -3.70
C ILE A 329 1.01 -21.50 -3.99
N TYR A 330 0.61 -20.76 -2.96
CA TYR A 330 0.36 -19.33 -3.00
C TYR A 330 1.29 -18.60 -2.05
N VAL A 331 2.01 -17.60 -2.57
CA VAL A 331 2.91 -16.75 -1.77
C VAL A 331 2.51 -15.29 -1.98
N CYS A 332 2.23 -14.57 -0.89
CA CYS A 332 1.90 -13.15 -0.92
C CYS A 332 2.60 -12.41 0.22
N GLY A 333 3.15 -11.22 -0.06
CA GLY A 333 3.87 -10.39 0.91
C GLY A 333 5.10 -9.72 0.33
N ASP A 334 6.17 -9.58 1.14
CA ASP A 334 7.41 -8.89 0.76
C ASP A 334 8.15 -9.63 -0.38
N ALA A 335 8.02 -9.11 -1.60
CA ALA A 335 8.66 -9.66 -2.79
C ALA A 335 10.20 -9.52 -2.78
N SER A 336 10.75 -8.60 -1.99
CA SER A 336 12.19 -8.31 -1.99
C SER A 336 13.01 -9.27 -1.14
N ARG A 337 12.43 -9.80 -0.05
CA ARG A 337 13.15 -10.65 0.92
C ARG A 337 12.41 -11.94 1.23
N MET A 338 11.12 -11.86 1.56
CA MET A 338 10.36 -13.03 2.00
C MET A 338 10.13 -14.02 0.85
N ALA A 339 9.73 -13.54 -0.33
CA ALA A 339 9.43 -14.43 -1.44
C ALA A 339 10.66 -15.27 -1.91
N PRO A 340 11.88 -14.70 -2.05
CA PRO A 340 13.08 -15.48 -2.33
C PRO A 340 13.37 -16.57 -1.27
N ASP A 341 13.28 -16.23 0.03
CA ASP A 341 13.54 -17.18 1.12
C ASP A 341 12.54 -18.34 1.14
N VAL A 342 11.26 -18.04 0.92
CA VAL A 342 10.19 -19.05 0.83
C VAL A 342 10.39 -19.94 -0.39
N ARG A 343 10.77 -19.37 -1.54
CA ARG A 343 11.08 -20.14 -2.75
C ARG A 343 12.21 -21.12 -2.50
N ALA A 344 13.30 -20.66 -1.88
CA ALA A 344 14.44 -21.53 -1.55
C ALA A 344 14.04 -22.68 -0.62
N ALA A 345 13.17 -22.42 0.38
CA ALA A 345 12.68 -23.46 1.27
C ALA A 345 11.84 -24.52 0.54
N PHE A 346 10.96 -24.12 -0.38
CA PHE A 346 10.19 -25.08 -1.19
C PHE A 346 11.09 -25.87 -2.15
N SER A 347 12.04 -25.22 -2.84
CA SER A 347 12.98 -25.93 -3.72
C SER A 347 13.77 -27.00 -2.98
N ALA A 348 14.25 -26.72 -1.77
CA ALA A 348 14.95 -27.72 -0.95
C ALA A 348 14.05 -28.92 -0.58
N ILE A 349 12.76 -28.69 -0.32
CA ILE A 349 11.79 -29.77 -0.07
C ILE A 349 11.59 -30.61 -1.34
N PHE A 350 11.44 -29.99 -2.50
CA PHE A 350 11.18 -30.70 -3.74
C PHE A 350 12.40 -31.51 -4.22
N GLU A 351 13.61 -30.95 -4.08
CA GLU A 351 14.85 -31.67 -4.32
C GLU A 351 14.97 -32.88 -3.38
N GLY A 352 14.74 -32.69 -2.07
CA GLY A 352 14.79 -33.77 -1.09
C GLY A 352 13.74 -34.86 -1.32
N ALA A 353 12.60 -34.52 -1.92
CA ALA A 353 11.52 -35.44 -2.24
C ALA A 353 11.60 -36.06 -3.66
N GLY A 354 12.60 -35.66 -4.47
CA GLY A 354 12.74 -36.13 -5.85
C GLY A 354 11.66 -35.61 -6.81
N LEU A 355 11.05 -34.46 -6.51
CA LEU A 355 9.97 -33.84 -7.30
C LEU A 355 10.46 -32.86 -8.39
N GLY A 356 11.77 -32.65 -8.49
CA GLY A 356 12.37 -31.62 -9.36
C GLY A 356 12.34 -30.24 -8.71
N ALA A 357 13.17 -29.31 -9.20
CA ALA A 357 13.33 -27.96 -8.63
C ALA A 357 12.22 -26.99 -9.02
#